data_AF-D1ARY6-F1
#
_entry.id   AF-D1ARY6-F1
#
_cell.length_a   1.000
_cell.length_b   1.000
_cell.length_c   1.000
_cell.angle_alpha   90.00
_cell.angle_beta   90.00
_cell.angle_gamma   90.00
#
_symmetry.space_group_name_H-M   'P 1'
#
loop_
_entity.id
_entity.type
_entity.pdbx_description
1 polymer ?
#
loop_
_entity_poly.entity_id
_entity_poly.type
_entity_poly.pdbx_seq_one_letter_code
_entity_poly.pdbx_strand_id
1 'polypeptide(L)'
;MTEKEILIEKFYQLLNSSSTSENDIQTFLETNSSLIPLPFILNHALNGNSVISKLNLGNTYVTDFAYLTKSTVKWQLVLIELEESKKKFFTKENLFSAEFNRALAQIDDWKIYCDKYKDRIMKQTNALRNPLNGNPVEIFYVLIYGRNEEYQNDEYRSAKIAELEKNSNLRVMSYDSLVSEFRYKTAHYEDKNKIILSPRGDEKFSLKYHSNVYGSFLFDRIDPNYLEIPKNFHSELLNLGYDIKKWL
;
A
#
# COMPACT_ATOMS: atom_id res chain seq x y z
N MET A 1 28.48 0.54 0.77
CA MET A 1 27.07 0.35 1.18
C MET A 1 26.24 0.16 -0.08
N THR A 2 25.30 -0.80 -0.11
CA THR A 2 24.44 -1.03 -1.28
C THR A 2 23.40 0.08 -1.43
N GLU A 3 22.82 0.29 -2.62
CA GLU A 3 21.71 1.26 -2.81
C GLU A 3 20.54 1.01 -1.85
N LYS A 4 20.25 -0.28 -1.61
CA LYS A 4 19.24 -0.75 -0.67
C LYS A 4 19.50 -0.27 0.75
N GLU A 5 20.72 -0.43 1.26
CA GLU A 5 21.08 0.02 2.61
C GLU A 5 21.11 1.56 2.71
N ILE A 6 21.55 2.27 1.67
CA ILE A 6 21.47 3.75 1.64
C ILE A 6 20.01 4.21 1.77
N LEU A 7 19.09 3.56 1.07
CA LEU A 7 17.67 3.89 1.14
C LEU A 7 17.09 3.60 2.54
N ILE A 8 17.47 2.48 3.16
CA ILE A 8 17.07 2.13 4.53
C ILE A 8 17.57 3.19 5.53
N GLU A 9 18.83 3.61 5.42
CA GLU A 9 19.39 4.65 6.30
C GLU A 9 18.61 5.97 6.18
N LYS A 10 18.33 6.41 4.94
CA LYS A 10 17.52 7.61 4.70
C LYS A 10 16.12 7.49 5.30
N PHE A 11 15.51 6.31 5.21
CA PHE A 11 14.19 6.09 5.78
C PHE A 11 14.23 6.15 7.31
N TYR A 12 15.22 5.53 7.96
CA TYR A 12 15.37 5.65 9.42
C TYR A 12 15.66 7.08 9.87
N GLN A 13 16.44 7.86 9.12
CA GLN A 13 16.65 9.28 9.41
C GLN A 13 15.32 10.05 9.42
N LEU A 14 14.46 9.79 8.42
CA LEU A 14 13.11 10.34 8.39
C LEU A 14 12.29 9.90 9.60
N LEU A 15 12.21 8.61 9.89
CA LEU A 15 11.38 8.08 10.98
C LEU A 15 11.81 8.58 12.37
N ASN A 16 13.09 8.88 12.57
CA ASN A 16 13.63 9.35 13.84
C ASN A 16 13.49 10.87 14.05
N SER A 17 13.32 11.65 12.98
CA SER A 17 13.17 13.11 13.09
C SER A 17 11.92 13.51 13.89
N SER A 18 12.05 14.53 14.76
CA SER A 18 10.97 15.04 15.61
C SER A 18 9.89 15.82 14.85
N SER A 19 10.17 16.24 13.62
CA SER A 19 9.24 16.99 12.79
C SER A 19 8.56 16.16 11.72
N THR A 20 8.82 14.85 11.65
CA THR A 20 8.26 13.97 10.61
C THR A 20 6.77 13.79 10.83
N SER A 21 6.00 14.20 9.83
CA SER A 21 4.58 13.92 9.73
C SER A 21 4.33 12.63 8.95
N GLU A 22 3.12 12.08 9.08
CA GLU A 22 2.64 10.97 8.24
C GLU A 22 2.74 11.31 6.74
N ASN A 23 2.48 12.56 6.36
CA ASN A 23 2.57 13.02 4.97
C ASN A 23 4.01 13.02 4.43
N ASP A 24 5.01 13.25 5.29
CA ASP A 24 6.42 13.11 4.91
C ASP A 24 6.78 11.64 4.65
N ILE A 25 6.27 10.73 5.48
CA ILE A 25 6.43 9.28 5.29
C ILE A 25 5.74 8.83 4.01
N GLN A 26 4.49 9.27 3.78
CA GLN A 26 3.75 9.02 2.54
C GLN A 26 4.56 9.44 1.32
N THR A 27 5.06 10.68 1.30
CA THR A 27 5.84 11.23 0.18
C THR A 27 7.13 10.43 -0.04
N PHE A 28 7.81 10.05 1.04
CA PHE A 28 9.01 9.24 0.96
C PHE A 28 8.72 7.86 0.36
N LEU A 29 7.66 7.18 0.79
CA LEU A 29 7.27 5.88 0.27
C LEU A 29 6.80 5.94 -1.19
N GLU A 30 6.08 6.99 -1.58
CA GLU A 30 5.65 7.17 -2.97
C GLU A 30 6.83 7.31 -3.94
N THR A 31 7.86 8.07 -3.53
CA THR A 31 9.06 8.31 -4.34
C THR A 31 10.08 7.18 -4.25
N ASN A 32 10.00 6.35 -3.21
CA ASN A 32 10.84 5.16 -2.99
C ASN A 32 9.96 3.90 -2.87
N SER A 33 9.15 3.68 -3.89
CA SER A 33 8.01 2.75 -3.86
C SER A 33 8.36 1.27 -3.69
N SER A 34 9.63 0.90 -3.81
CA SER A 34 10.13 -0.42 -3.40
C SER A 34 9.90 -0.70 -1.91
N LEU A 35 9.95 0.32 -1.04
CA LEU A 35 9.69 0.22 0.40
C LEU A 35 8.23 -0.04 0.77
N ILE A 36 7.26 0.23 -0.12
CA ILE A 36 5.85 -0.02 0.18
C ILE A 36 5.66 -1.53 0.39
N PRO A 37 5.20 -1.98 1.58
CA PRO A 37 5.13 -3.40 1.90
C PRO A 37 3.93 -4.05 1.20
N LEU A 38 4.09 -5.33 0.85
CA LEU A 38 3.04 -6.13 0.20
C LEU A 38 2.79 -7.41 1.02
N PRO A 39 2.27 -7.27 2.25
CA PRO A 39 2.12 -8.41 3.15
C PRO A 39 1.10 -9.46 2.69
N PHE A 40 0.15 -9.05 1.85
CA PHE A 40 -0.86 -9.90 1.25
C PHE A 40 -0.61 -9.94 -0.26
N ILE A 41 0.07 -10.96 -0.73
CA ILE A 41 0.36 -11.11 -2.15
C ILE A 41 -0.09 -12.50 -2.62
N LEU A 42 -0.86 -12.51 -3.71
CA LEU A 42 -1.30 -13.76 -4.35
C LEU A 42 -0.35 -14.14 -5.48
N ASN A 43 -0.53 -15.35 -5.99
CA ASN A 43 0.37 -15.99 -6.95
C ASN A 43 0.49 -15.31 -8.33
N HIS A 44 -0.37 -14.33 -8.66
CA HIS A 44 -0.17 -13.47 -9.84
C HIS A 44 0.50 -12.12 -9.51
N ALA A 45 1.14 -12.02 -8.34
CA ALA A 45 1.89 -10.88 -7.85
C ALA A 45 1.06 -9.58 -7.78
N LEU A 46 1.74 -8.44 -7.69
CA LEU A 46 1.14 -7.11 -7.66
C LEU A 46 0.54 -6.77 -9.03
N ASN A 47 -0.75 -6.44 -9.05
CA ASN A 47 -1.43 -6.14 -10.30
C ASN A 47 -0.86 -4.87 -10.96
N GLY A 48 -0.34 -5.02 -12.18
CA GLY A 48 0.24 -3.93 -12.94
C GLY A 48 1.53 -3.37 -12.32
N ASN A 49 2.12 -4.08 -11.35
CA ASN A 49 3.20 -3.55 -10.51
C ASN A 49 2.87 -2.14 -9.96
N SER A 50 1.64 -1.96 -9.50
CA SER A 50 1.11 -0.64 -9.15
C SER A 50 0.43 -0.59 -7.80
N VAL A 51 0.52 0.58 -7.18
CA VAL A 51 -0.11 0.95 -5.91
C VAL A 51 -0.88 2.24 -6.13
N ILE A 52 -2.03 2.35 -5.50
CA ILE A 52 -2.88 3.54 -5.49
C ILE A 52 -2.53 4.32 -4.22
N SER A 53 -2.09 5.56 -4.36
CA SER A 53 -1.92 6.52 -3.27
C SER A 53 -3.25 7.23 -3.01
N LYS A 54 -3.64 7.35 -1.74
CA LYS A 54 -4.81 8.14 -1.31
C LYS A 54 -6.13 7.67 -1.96
N LEU A 55 -6.44 6.37 -1.90
CA LEU A 55 -7.71 5.82 -2.38
C LEU A 55 -8.87 6.30 -1.50
N ASN A 56 -9.86 6.96 -2.11
CA ASN A 56 -11.04 7.43 -1.40
C ASN A 56 -12.03 6.29 -1.14
N LEU A 57 -12.45 6.12 0.11
CA LEU A 57 -13.59 5.30 0.50
C LEU A 57 -14.79 6.22 0.72
N GLY A 58 -15.49 6.49 -0.38
CA GLY A 58 -16.54 7.48 -0.40
C GLY A 58 -16.01 8.90 -0.24
N ASN A 59 -16.73 9.72 0.52
CA ASN A 59 -16.32 11.09 0.83
C ASN A 59 -15.83 11.24 2.27
N THR A 60 -15.67 10.12 2.99
CA THR A 60 -15.46 10.09 4.44
C THR A 60 -14.04 9.68 4.78
N TYR A 61 -13.52 8.64 4.14
CA TYR A 61 -12.21 8.10 4.46
C TYR A 61 -11.30 8.10 3.23
N VAL A 62 -10.01 8.21 3.50
CA VAL A 62 -8.94 8.14 2.49
C VAL A 62 -7.87 7.22 3.06
N THR A 63 -7.51 6.17 2.33
CA THR A 63 -6.43 5.26 2.73
C THR A 63 -5.08 5.87 2.37
N ASP A 64 -3.99 5.53 3.03
CA ASP A 64 -2.66 5.95 2.56
C ASP A 64 -2.25 5.30 1.25
N PHE A 65 -2.39 3.98 1.21
CA PHE A 65 -2.19 3.21 -0.01
C PHE A 65 -3.28 2.16 -0.18
N ALA A 66 -3.48 1.74 -1.42
CA ALA A 66 -4.23 0.55 -1.75
C ALA A 66 -3.57 -0.19 -2.89
N TYR A 67 -3.68 -1.51 -2.92
CA TYR A 67 -3.20 -2.29 -4.05
C TYR A 67 -4.08 -3.49 -4.35
N LEU A 68 -3.96 -3.98 -5.58
CA LEU A 68 -4.67 -5.14 -6.06
C LEU A 68 -3.68 -6.28 -6.31
N THR A 69 -4.04 -7.47 -5.86
CA THR A 69 -3.39 -8.72 -6.25
C THR A 69 -4.45 -9.75 -6.58
N LYS A 70 -4.08 -10.82 -7.29
CA LYS A 70 -5.04 -11.83 -7.74
C LYS A 70 -4.45 -13.22 -7.82
N SER A 71 -5.36 -14.18 -7.83
CA SER A 71 -5.15 -15.53 -8.30
C SER A 71 -6.04 -15.77 -9.52
N THR A 72 -6.12 -17.01 -9.98
CA THR A 72 -7.04 -17.41 -11.05
C THR A 72 -8.51 -17.29 -10.64
N VAL A 73 -8.83 -17.35 -9.35
CA VAL A 73 -10.22 -17.47 -8.85
C VAL A 73 -10.72 -16.26 -8.06
N LYS A 74 -9.82 -15.39 -7.59
CA LYS A 74 -10.19 -14.22 -6.78
C LYS A 74 -9.20 -13.07 -6.88
N TRP A 75 -9.69 -11.89 -6.51
CA TRP A 75 -8.90 -10.70 -6.24
C TRP A 75 -8.81 -10.42 -4.75
N GLN A 76 -7.74 -9.73 -4.37
CA GLN A 76 -7.62 -9.06 -3.10
C GLN A 76 -7.39 -7.57 -3.35
N LEU A 77 -8.23 -6.73 -2.75
CA LEU A 77 -7.98 -5.32 -2.55
C LEU A 77 -7.39 -5.15 -1.15
N VAL A 78 -6.17 -4.67 -1.08
CA VAL A 78 -5.49 -4.43 0.20
C VAL A 78 -5.43 -2.94 0.44
N LEU A 79 -5.93 -2.50 1.58
CA LEU A 79 -5.94 -1.11 2.03
C LEU A 79 -4.89 -0.93 3.13
N ILE A 80 -4.07 0.11 3.05
CA ILE A 80 -2.98 0.39 3.97
C ILE A 80 -3.23 1.73 4.63
N GLU A 81 -3.10 1.76 5.95
CA GLU A 81 -3.01 2.96 6.78
C GLU A 81 -1.60 3.08 7.37
N LEU A 82 -1.07 4.30 7.36
CA LEU A 82 0.15 4.74 8.01
C LEU A 82 -0.22 5.56 9.23
N GLU A 83 0.45 5.29 10.33
CA GLU A 83 0.34 6.06 11.56
C GLU A 83 1.73 6.51 12.00
N GLU A 84 1.81 7.58 12.78
CA GLU A 84 3.12 8.15 13.15
C GLU A 84 4.08 7.14 13.77
N SER A 85 5.35 7.18 13.34
CA SER A 85 6.39 6.23 13.76
C SER A 85 6.69 6.24 15.26
N LYS A 86 6.33 7.31 15.97
CA LYS A 86 6.64 7.51 17.40
C LYS A 86 5.49 7.15 18.32
N LYS A 87 4.31 6.84 17.76
CA LYS A 87 3.18 6.39 18.55
C LYS A 87 3.47 5.05 19.19
N LYS A 88 2.96 4.90 20.42
CA LYS A 88 3.18 3.70 21.22
C LYS A 88 2.05 2.71 21.04
N PHE A 89 2.41 1.45 20.89
CA PHE A 89 1.44 0.35 20.87
C PHE A 89 0.84 0.13 22.25
N PHE A 90 1.64 0.25 23.32
CA PHE A 90 1.25 -0.20 24.65
C PHE A 90 1.34 0.90 25.71
N THR A 91 0.48 0.80 26.73
CA THR A 91 0.63 1.53 27.99
C THR A 91 1.64 0.83 28.90
N LYS A 92 1.98 1.45 30.03
CA LYS A 92 2.89 0.84 31.03
C LYS A 92 2.29 -0.44 31.64
N GLU A 93 0.96 -0.55 31.67
CA GLU A 93 0.19 -1.68 32.17
C GLU A 93 0.00 -2.79 31.11
N ASN A 94 0.75 -2.75 30.00
CA ASN A 94 0.65 -3.71 28.89
C ASN A 94 -0.73 -3.77 28.21
N LEU A 95 -1.54 -2.72 28.35
CA LEU A 95 -2.76 -2.52 27.56
C LEU A 95 -2.41 -1.86 26.23
N PHE A 96 -3.26 -2.01 25.21
CA PHE A 96 -3.08 -1.22 23.99
C PHE A 96 -3.33 0.26 24.31
N SER A 97 -2.50 1.13 23.75
CA SER A 97 -2.63 2.57 23.95
C SER A 97 -3.94 3.09 23.37
N ALA A 98 -4.43 4.23 23.89
CA ALA A 98 -5.62 4.88 23.34
C ALA A 98 -5.42 5.31 21.88
N GLU A 99 -4.18 5.63 21.48
CA GLU A 99 -3.85 5.97 20.10
C GLU A 99 -3.91 4.75 19.19
N PHE A 100 -3.38 3.61 19.64
CA PHE A 100 -3.40 2.38 18.85
C PHE A 100 -4.83 1.83 18.71
N ASN A 101 -5.64 1.90 19.77
CA ASN A 101 -7.05 1.55 19.69
C ASN A 101 -7.84 2.46 18.72
N ARG A 102 -7.49 3.74 18.61
CA ARG A 102 -8.10 4.65 17.62
C ARG A 102 -7.74 4.26 16.18
N ALA A 103 -6.48 3.91 15.93
CA ALA A 103 -6.06 3.42 14.61
C ALA A 103 -6.78 2.10 14.24
N LEU A 104 -6.96 1.19 15.19
CA LEU A 104 -7.76 -0.03 14.97
C LEU A 104 -9.23 0.28 14.67
N ALA A 105 -9.82 1.24 15.41
CA ALA A 105 -11.20 1.66 15.17
C ALA A 105 -11.38 2.27 13.76
N GLN A 106 -10.38 3.00 13.24
CA GLN A 106 -10.40 3.50 11.86
C GLN A 106 -10.40 2.37 10.83
N ILE A 107 -9.64 1.30 11.06
CA ILE A 107 -9.70 0.11 10.21
C ILE A 107 -11.09 -0.56 10.28
N ASP A 108 -11.71 -0.62 11.45
CA ASP A 108 -13.06 -1.16 11.61
C ASP A 108 -14.11 -0.30 10.90
N ASP A 109 -13.98 1.02 10.92
CA ASP A 109 -14.79 1.94 10.13
C ASP A 109 -14.67 1.66 8.62
N TRP A 110 -13.46 1.36 8.13
CA TRP A 110 -13.26 0.97 6.73
C TRP A 110 -13.91 -0.36 6.40
N LYS A 111 -13.88 -1.36 7.30
CA LYS A 111 -14.58 -2.63 7.12
C LYS A 111 -16.08 -2.40 6.98
N ILE A 112 -16.67 -1.64 7.90
CA ILE A 112 -18.09 -1.28 7.88
C ILE A 112 -18.44 -0.56 6.57
N TYR A 113 -17.62 0.40 6.15
CA TYR A 113 -17.82 1.12 4.89
C TYR A 113 -17.77 0.16 3.68
N CYS A 114 -16.73 -0.66 3.60
CA CYS A 114 -16.52 -1.57 2.48
C CYS A 114 -17.62 -2.62 2.34
N ASP A 115 -18.10 -3.17 3.47
CA ASP A 115 -19.20 -4.12 3.48
C ASP A 115 -20.52 -3.47 3.04
N LYS A 116 -20.79 -2.26 3.54
CA LYS A 116 -22.01 -1.51 3.21
C LYS A 116 -22.03 -1.02 1.76
N TYR A 117 -20.89 -0.63 1.21
CA TYR A 117 -20.77 0.00 -0.11
C TYR A 117 -19.94 -0.83 -1.10
N LYS A 118 -20.03 -2.16 -0.99
CA LYS A 118 -19.24 -3.11 -1.79
C LYS A 118 -19.31 -2.83 -3.30
N ASP A 119 -20.49 -2.59 -3.85
CA ASP A 119 -20.66 -2.32 -5.28
C ASP A 119 -19.89 -1.08 -5.75
N ARG A 120 -19.81 -0.04 -4.91
CA ARG A 120 -19.02 1.16 -5.21
C ARG A 120 -17.53 0.84 -5.27
N ILE A 121 -17.02 0.07 -4.30
CA ILE A 121 -15.62 -0.39 -4.31
C ILE A 121 -15.32 -1.25 -5.55
N MET A 122 -16.26 -2.13 -5.92
CA MET A 122 -16.11 -2.99 -7.10
C MET A 122 -16.03 -2.17 -8.38
N LYS A 123 -16.86 -1.12 -8.48
CA LYS A 123 -16.88 -0.20 -9.61
C LYS A 123 -15.62 0.64 -9.68
N GLN A 124 -15.22 1.26 -8.56
CA GLN A 124 -14.03 2.10 -8.43
C GLN A 124 -12.74 1.37 -8.85
N THR A 125 -12.62 0.09 -8.51
CA THR A 125 -11.43 -0.71 -8.85
C THR A 125 -11.53 -1.44 -10.18
N ASN A 126 -12.69 -1.43 -10.85
CA ASN A 126 -12.96 -2.30 -12.00
C ASN A 126 -11.98 -2.11 -13.16
N ALA A 127 -11.61 -0.87 -13.49
CA ALA A 127 -10.69 -0.57 -14.57
C ALA A 127 -9.28 -1.17 -14.36
N LEU A 128 -8.88 -1.34 -13.10
CA LEU A 128 -7.59 -1.94 -12.74
C LEU A 128 -7.67 -3.47 -12.65
N ARG A 129 -8.87 -4.06 -12.55
CA ARG A 129 -9.08 -5.51 -12.37
C ARG A 129 -9.03 -6.31 -13.68
N ASN A 130 -7.99 -6.12 -14.50
CA ASN A 130 -7.82 -6.84 -15.77
C ASN A 130 -6.56 -7.75 -15.78
N PRO A 131 -6.65 -9.00 -16.28
CA PRO A 131 -7.87 -9.76 -16.64
C PRO A 131 -8.59 -10.27 -15.38
N LEU A 132 -9.73 -10.95 -15.55
CA LEU A 132 -10.51 -11.58 -14.47
C LEU A 132 -11.35 -10.60 -13.62
N ASN A 133 -11.84 -9.50 -14.20
CA ASN A 133 -12.70 -8.53 -13.50
C ASN A 133 -14.03 -9.13 -12.97
N GLY A 134 -14.45 -10.29 -13.50
CA GLY A 134 -15.63 -11.01 -13.00
C GLY A 134 -15.41 -11.81 -11.71
N ASN A 135 -14.16 -12.02 -11.29
CA ASN A 135 -13.86 -12.79 -10.09
C ASN A 135 -14.24 -12.01 -8.81
N PRO A 136 -14.60 -12.72 -7.72
CA PRO A 136 -14.87 -12.10 -6.43
C PRO A 136 -13.65 -11.33 -5.91
N VAL A 137 -13.92 -10.25 -5.17
CA VAL A 137 -12.90 -9.43 -4.50
C VAL A 137 -13.07 -9.56 -3.00
N GLU A 138 -11.99 -9.95 -2.34
CA GLU A 138 -11.83 -9.88 -0.88
C GLU A 138 -11.07 -8.61 -0.50
N ILE A 139 -11.35 -8.07 0.69
CA ILE A 139 -10.71 -6.84 1.17
C ILE A 139 -9.86 -7.15 2.40
N PHE A 140 -8.63 -6.68 2.37
CA PHE A 140 -7.61 -6.85 3.40
C PHE A 140 -7.10 -5.49 3.86
N TYR A 141 -6.58 -5.45 5.08
CA TYR A 141 -6.21 -4.24 5.78
C TYR A 141 -4.81 -4.37 6.35
N VAL A 142 -4.01 -3.33 6.21
CA VAL A 142 -2.66 -3.24 6.77
C VAL A 142 -2.59 -1.94 7.57
N LEU A 143 -2.23 -2.06 8.84
CA LEU A 143 -1.95 -0.92 9.70
C LEU A 143 -0.44 -0.88 9.95
N ILE A 144 0.23 0.17 9.48
CA ILE A 144 1.66 0.42 9.75
C ILE A 144 1.75 1.45 10.86
N TYR A 145 2.25 1.05 12.03
CA TYR A 145 2.15 1.82 13.26
C TYR A 145 3.44 1.76 14.06
N GLY A 146 3.93 2.89 14.57
CA GLY A 146 4.97 2.91 15.61
C GLY A 146 6.27 2.15 15.26
N ARG A 147 7.04 1.84 16.31
CA ARG A 147 8.28 1.04 16.27
C ARG A 147 8.09 -0.31 16.96
N ASN A 148 8.87 -1.32 16.58
CA ASN A 148 8.76 -2.64 17.21
C ASN A 148 9.48 -2.77 18.57
N GLU A 149 10.20 -1.74 19.02
CA GLU A 149 11.01 -1.78 20.25
C GLU A 149 10.19 -2.21 21.48
N GLU A 150 8.89 -1.90 21.49
CA GLU A 150 7.98 -2.24 22.59
C GLU A 150 7.59 -3.71 22.66
N TYR A 151 7.73 -4.50 21.58
CA TYR A 151 7.25 -5.89 21.54
C TYR A 151 8.22 -6.91 20.95
N GLN A 152 9.25 -6.52 20.19
CA GLN A 152 10.14 -7.45 19.47
C GLN A 152 10.82 -8.51 20.35
N ASN A 153 11.03 -8.22 21.64
CA ASN A 153 11.61 -9.13 22.63
C ASN A 153 10.68 -9.34 23.84
N ASP A 154 9.38 -9.07 23.68
CA ASP A 154 8.36 -9.27 24.70
C ASP A 154 7.31 -10.24 24.15
N GLU A 155 7.35 -11.49 24.62
CA GLU A 155 6.48 -12.57 24.14
C GLU A 155 5.00 -12.25 24.36
N TYR A 156 4.65 -11.60 25.47
CA TYR A 156 3.26 -11.28 25.80
C TYR A 156 2.72 -10.19 24.86
N ARG A 157 3.47 -9.11 24.66
CA ARG A 157 3.09 -8.03 23.74
C ARG A 157 3.05 -8.51 22.30
N SER A 158 4.00 -9.34 21.89
CA SER A 158 4.00 -9.99 20.58
C SER A 158 2.76 -10.87 20.37
N ALA A 159 2.40 -11.69 21.36
CA ALA A 159 1.20 -12.52 21.30
C ALA A 159 -0.08 -11.69 21.19
N LYS A 160 -0.15 -10.53 21.86
CA LYS A 160 -1.30 -9.61 21.74
C LYS A 160 -1.46 -9.06 20.33
N ILE A 161 -0.37 -8.70 19.64
CA ILE A 161 -0.42 -8.26 18.24
C ILE A 161 -0.84 -9.44 17.35
N ALA A 162 -0.24 -10.62 17.54
CA ALA A 162 -0.58 -11.81 16.76
C ALA A 162 -2.06 -12.21 16.90
N GLU A 163 -2.67 -12.05 18.07
CA GLU A 163 -4.09 -12.36 18.28
C GLU A 163 -5.01 -11.39 17.52
N LEU A 164 -4.61 -10.14 17.27
CA LEU A 164 -5.38 -9.20 16.42
C LEU A 164 -5.46 -9.67 14.96
N GLU A 165 -4.37 -10.24 14.46
CA GLU A 165 -4.25 -10.73 13.08
C GLU A 165 -4.93 -12.10 12.88
N LYS A 166 -5.06 -12.87 13.97
CA LYS A 166 -5.60 -14.22 13.93
C LYS A 166 -7.06 -14.21 13.48
N ASN A 167 -7.34 -14.99 12.43
CA ASN A 167 -8.67 -15.09 11.81
C ASN A 167 -9.26 -13.75 11.35
N SER A 168 -8.42 -12.74 11.11
CA SER A 168 -8.84 -11.46 10.55
C SER A 168 -8.15 -11.20 9.21
N ASN A 169 -8.73 -10.32 8.40
CA ASN A 169 -8.08 -9.82 7.18
C ASN A 169 -7.15 -8.63 7.49
N LEU A 170 -6.65 -8.51 8.72
CA LEU A 170 -5.79 -7.42 9.20
C LEU A 170 -4.35 -7.92 9.34
N ARG A 171 -3.39 -7.08 8.94
CA ARG A 171 -2.00 -7.15 9.39
C ARG A 171 -1.60 -5.86 10.09
N VAL A 172 -0.90 -5.98 11.21
CA VAL A 172 -0.28 -4.89 11.94
C VAL A 172 1.23 -4.99 11.76
N MET A 173 1.84 -3.94 11.23
CA MET A 173 3.28 -3.86 11.03
C MET A 173 3.83 -2.66 11.76
N SER A 174 5.05 -2.76 12.31
CA SER A 174 5.82 -1.56 12.62
C SER A 174 6.61 -1.09 11.39
N TYR A 175 7.11 0.13 11.45
CA TYR A 175 8.07 0.59 10.44
C TYR A 175 9.35 -0.26 10.42
N ASP A 176 9.78 -0.82 11.55
CA ASP A 176 10.91 -1.76 11.60
C ASP A 176 10.61 -3.06 10.86
N SER A 177 9.39 -3.59 11.00
CA SER A 177 8.94 -4.77 10.26
C SER A 177 8.87 -4.50 8.76
N LEU A 178 8.40 -3.33 8.34
CA LEU A 178 8.41 -2.89 6.94
C LEU A 178 9.85 -2.85 6.40
N VAL A 179 10.78 -2.23 7.13
CA VAL A 179 12.19 -2.19 6.72
C VAL A 179 12.81 -3.58 6.68
N SER A 180 12.48 -4.45 7.64
CA SER A 180 12.94 -5.83 7.68
C SER A 180 12.43 -6.62 6.45
N GLU A 181 11.15 -6.49 6.12
CA GLU A 181 10.58 -7.09 4.91
C GLU A 181 11.34 -6.58 3.68
N PHE A 182 11.49 -5.26 3.53
CA PHE A 182 12.23 -4.69 2.42
C PHE A 182 13.66 -5.26 2.38
N ARG A 183 14.40 -5.26 3.49
CA ARG A 183 15.79 -5.71 3.56
C ARG A 183 15.96 -7.17 3.12
N TYR A 184 15.14 -8.07 3.65
CA TYR A 184 15.37 -9.52 3.55
C TYR A 184 14.54 -10.25 2.50
N LYS A 185 13.48 -9.65 1.94
CA LYS A 185 12.69 -10.27 0.88
C LYS A 185 13.59 -10.47 -0.35
N THR A 186 13.82 -11.73 -0.73
CA THR A 186 14.67 -12.09 -1.88
C THR A 186 13.94 -11.78 -3.19
N ALA A 187 14.69 -11.31 -4.19
CA ALA A 187 14.26 -10.72 -5.46
C ALA A 187 13.49 -11.64 -6.44
N HIS A 188 12.80 -12.68 -5.97
CA HIS A 188 11.88 -13.44 -6.80
C HIS A 188 10.61 -12.62 -7.04
N TYR A 189 10.69 -11.75 -8.05
CA TYR A 189 9.61 -11.04 -8.75
C TYR A 189 9.07 -9.73 -8.17
N GLU A 190 9.38 -9.33 -6.93
CA GLU A 190 8.65 -8.23 -6.27
C GLU A 190 9.49 -7.03 -5.79
N ASP A 191 10.82 -7.09 -5.88
CA ASP A 191 11.72 -6.01 -5.39
C ASP A 191 12.01 -4.96 -6.47
N LYS A 192 10.97 -4.59 -7.23
CA LYS A 192 11.03 -3.48 -8.19
C LYS A 192 10.29 -2.29 -7.60
N ASN A 193 10.76 -1.10 -7.96
CA ASN A 193 9.94 0.10 -7.83
C ASN A 193 8.53 -0.17 -8.39
N LYS A 194 7.53 0.46 -7.80
CA LYS A 194 6.12 0.31 -8.13
C LYS A 194 5.62 1.59 -8.80
N ILE A 195 4.68 1.45 -9.72
CA ILE A 195 3.93 2.57 -10.28
C ILE A 195 2.98 3.09 -9.20
N ILE A 196 3.01 4.39 -8.94
CA ILE A 196 2.07 5.06 -8.05
C ILE A 196 0.98 5.72 -8.88
N LEU A 197 -0.26 5.32 -8.62
CA LEU A 197 -1.47 5.92 -9.15
C LEU A 197 -2.10 6.84 -8.11
N SER A 198 -2.87 7.83 -8.55
CA SER A 198 -3.71 8.66 -7.68
C SER A 198 -5.13 8.72 -8.24
N PRO A 199 -6.19 8.65 -7.40
CA PRO A 199 -7.56 8.74 -7.89
C PRO A 199 -7.88 10.08 -8.56
N ARG A 200 -8.82 10.03 -9.51
CA ARG A 200 -9.44 11.15 -10.22
C ARG A 200 -10.95 10.95 -10.22
N GLY A 201 -11.56 11.22 -9.07
CA GLY A 201 -12.93 10.80 -8.79
C GLY A 201 -12.99 9.30 -8.45
N ASP A 202 -14.14 8.68 -8.71
CA ASP A 202 -14.41 7.31 -8.24
C ASP A 202 -13.81 6.23 -9.13
N GLU A 203 -13.76 6.40 -10.45
CA GLU A 203 -13.45 5.29 -11.39
C GLU A 203 -12.21 5.54 -12.24
N LYS A 204 -11.57 6.70 -12.08
CA LYS A 204 -10.40 7.08 -12.86
C LYS A 204 -9.20 7.25 -11.96
N PHE A 205 -8.03 7.00 -12.53
CA PHE A 205 -6.74 7.15 -11.89
C PHE A 205 -5.83 8.00 -12.78
N SER A 206 -4.87 8.69 -12.18
CA SER A 206 -3.78 9.37 -12.86
C SER A 206 -2.47 8.76 -12.41
N LEU A 207 -1.54 8.55 -13.35
CA LEU A 207 -0.16 8.27 -13.02
C LEU A 207 0.42 9.41 -12.17
N LYS A 208 0.92 9.07 -10.98
CA LYS A 208 1.57 9.99 -10.04
C LYS A 208 3.09 9.84 -10.09
N TYR A 209 3.57 8.60 -10.04
CA TYR A 209 4.99 8.23 -10.21
C TYR A 209 5.09 6.90 -10.96
N HIS A 210 6.13 6.69 -11.77
CA HIS A 210 6.39 5.39 -12.40
C HIS A 210 7.71 4.76 -11.94
N SER A 211 8.62 5.53 -11.34
CA SER A 211 9.86 5.07 -10.70
C SER A 211 10.68 4.04 -11.51
N ASN A 212 10.87 4.26 -12.82
CA ASN A 212 11.66 3.38 -13.71
C ASN A 212 11.20 1.91 -13.70
N VAL A 213 9.89 1.68 -13.57
CA VAL A 213 9.32 0.34 -13.70
C VAL A 213 9.47 -0.14 -15.14
N TYR A 214 9.86 -1.41 -15.31
CA TYR A 214 9.87 -2.12 -16.60
C TYR A 214 8.79 -3.20 -16.65
N GLY A 215 8.10 -3.32 -17.79
CA GLY A 215 7.21 -4.45 -18.07
C GLY A 215 5.86 -4.43 -17.35
N SER A 216 5.40 -3.26 -16.87
CA SER A 216 4.01 -3.14 -16.41
C SER A 216 3.03 -3.25 -17.57
N PHE A 217 2.04 -4.13 -17.44
CA PHE A 217 0.95 -4.24 -18.42
C PHE A 217 -0.12 -3.14 -18.29
N LEU A 218 0.00 -2.23 -17.31
CA LEU A 218 -1.03 -1.19 -17.06
C LEU A 218 -1.31 -0.38 -18.31
N PHE A 219 -0.26 0.08 -18.98
CA PHE A 219 -0.36 0.95 -20.15
C PHE A 219 -0.88 0.21 -21.39
N ASP A 220 -0.71 -1.11 -21.46
CA ASP A 220 -1.24 -1.90 -22.57
C ASP A 220 -2.75 -2.17 -22.40
N ARG A 221 -3.19 -2.41 -21.17
CA ARG A 221 -4.50 -3.00 -20.86
C ARG A 221 -5.56 -2.02 -20.37
N ILE A 222 -5.16 -0.90 -19.77
CA ILE A 222 -6.12 0.07 -19.26
C ILE A 222 -6.48 1.08 -20.35
N ASP A 223 -7.76 1.41 -20.43
CA ASP A 223 -8.26 2.40 -21.37
C ASP A 223 -7.99 3.84 -20.86
N PRO A 224 -7.61 4.79 -21.75
CA PRO A 224 -7.36 6.18 -21.38
C PRO A 224 -8.53 6.90 -20.69
N ASN A 225 -9.76 6.41 -20.84
CA ASN A 225 -10.91 6.95 -20.11
C ASN A 225 -10.83 6.71 -18.58
N TYR A 226 -10.03 5.73 -18.14
CA TYR A 226 -9.88 5.34 -16.73
C TYR A 226 -8.48 5.52 -16.17
N LEU A 227 -7.46 5.68 -17.03
CA LEU A 227 -6.10 6.01 -16.61
C LEU A 227 -5.65 7.26 -17.35
N GLU A 228 -5.29 8.30 -16.63
CA GLU A 228 -4.63 9.49 -17.14
C GLU A 228 -3.12 9.32 -17.04
N ILE A 229 -2.40 9.66 -18.11
CA ILE A 229 -0.94 9.80 -18.10
C ILE A 229 -0.62 11.28 -18.32
N PRO A 230 -0.17 12.01 -17.26
CA PRO A 230 0.27 13.38 -17.41
C PRO A 230 1.37 13.53 -18.46
N LYS A 231 1.31 14.60 -19.26
CA LYS A 231 2.20 14.84 -20.41
C LYS A 231 3.69 14.79 -20.05
N ASN A 232 4.05 15.18 -18.84
CA ASN A 232 5.43 15.15 -18.36
C ASN A 232 6.02 13.73 -18.26
N PHE A 233 5.20 12.68 -18.25
CA PHE A 233 5.66 11.29 -18.24
C PHE A 233 5.76 10.66 -19.65
N HIS A 234 5.23 11.30 -20.69
CA HIS A 234 5.10 10.68 -22.01
C HIS A 234 6.45 10.28 -22.62
N SER A 235 7.39 11.22 -22.71
CA SER A 235 8.71 10.97 -23.27
C SER A 235 9.47 9.87 -22.50
N GLU A 236 9.35 9.86 -21.17
CA GLU A 236 10.03 8.89 -20.32
C GLU A 236 9.46 7.48 -20.49
N LEU A 237 8.12 7.34 -20.51
CA LEU A 237 7.47 6.05 -20.74
C LEU A 237 7.75 5.49 -22.14
N LEU A 238 7.79 6.34 -23.17
CA LEU A 238 8.19 5.94 -24.52
C LEU A 238 9.65 5.45 -24.55
N ASN A 239 10.56 6.13 -23.86
CA ASN A 239 11.96 5.72 -23.74
C ASN A 239 12.13 4.40 -22.98
N LEU A 240 11.24 4.10 -22.03
CA LEU A 240 11.18 2.81 -21.33
C LEU A 240 10.52 1.69 -22.18
N GLY A 241 10.04 2.01 -23.38
CA GLY A 241 9.47 1.05 -24.33
C GLY A 241 7.98 0.78 -24.13
N TYR A 242 7.25 1.59 -23.36
CA TYR A 242 5.81 1.43 -23.19
C TYR A 242 5.03 1.96 -24.41
N ASP A 243 4.01 1.21 -24.84
CA ASP A 243 3.07 1.69 -25.87
C ASP A 243 1.99 2.56 -25.22
N ILE A 244 2.23 3.88 -25.22
CA ILE A 244 1.27 4.87 -24.73
C ILE A 244 0.54 5.61 -25.85
N LYS A 245 0.50 5.09 -27.09
CA LYS A 245 -0.13 5.79 -28.23
C LYS A 245 -1.58 6.20 -27.99
N LYS A 246 -2.31 5.45 -27.15
CA LYS A 246 -3.70 5.75 -26.79
C LYS A 246 -3.85 7.06 -25.97
N TRP A 247 -2.75 7.60 -25.43
CA TRP A 247 -2.70 8.81 -24.60
C TRP A 247 -2.07 10.03 -25.28
N LEU A 248 -1.58 9.87 -26.53
CA LEU A 248 -0.99 10.93 -27.34
C LEU A 248 -2.06 11.58 -28.23
#